data_AF-A0A7C5S0A3-F1
#
_entry.id   AF-A0A7C5S0A3-F1
#
_cell.length_a   1.000
_cell.length_b   1.000
_cell.length_c   1.000
_cell.angle_alpha   90.00
_cell.angle_beta   90.00
_cell.angle_gamma   90.00
#
_symmetry.space_group_name_H-M   'P 1'
#
loop_
_entity.id
_entity.type
_entity.pdbx_description
1 polymer ?
#
loop_
_entity_poly.entity_id
_entity_poly.type
_entity_poly.pdbx_seq_one_letter_code
_entity_poly.pdbx_strand_id
1 'polypeptide(L)'
;MRILFFVLLVLNLLCCVPQNEIIYPDSVEYTDAISEDISLSDAISDTSGTNSTTRAVFIVESSKRNLPFPNDFFTTSDSFCAIGRRVNLSDINNEGIDLGLTFLGDQYLPAINKMCGFGTYAPIIIPFAGKVDVSQYEDVKDGFDRLPILLYSGEEEPKIVPIRISFTEKVLEDGRRLLRYLSVRPIFPLKENTKYYYFILNNLLDSKGNKIIRDKEFNKILTTNQGLSQEEARMKEIIDDALSFLTRARGDISLDDVVLAGSFTTLSVRQVYKNERQYIHSENLPFNLEFDVDGDGKEDIGDASNYKGRNYSSIGGLKYIVEGRFDSPNFTDKKGRMVFKDSVTPELQWIEKLQFTLFIPDGPEPHKIAMFQHGLSSNRWDMSGIVDILLKENIAVIAIDAVTHGSRTASPEKSGFQFLNVNDPLATRSNFMQTHFDHMRLVQLVKSFSDMDRLPYGSNGIKDFDVSKFFYFGNSLGGILGGVTISVEDSLELAVLNVGGGGMIDFVQSFLFQAAPSLAEMPEV
;
A
#
# COMPACT_ATOMS: atom_id res chain seq x y z
N MET A 1 4.12 -4.11 -23.41
CA MET A 1 2.85 -3.33 -23.56
C MET A 1 1.61 -4.11 -23.13
N ARG A 2 1.42 -5.39 -23.51
CA ARG A 2 0.31 -6.26 -23.04
C ARG A 2 0.28 -6.51 -21.51
N ILE A 3 1.44 -6.61 -20.86
CA ILE A 3 1.56 -6.82 -19.41
C ILE A 3 1.35 -5.50 -18.64
N LEU A 4 1.76 -4.35 -19.22
CA LEU A 4 1.55 -3.02 -18.64
C LEU A 4 0.04 -2.66 -18.53
N PHE A 5 -0.79 -3.29 -19.36
CA PHE A 5 -2.26 -3.16 -19.39
C PHE A 5 -3.02 -4.17 -18.50
N PHE A 6 -2.31 -5.03 -17.77
CA PHE A 6 -2.87 -5.92 -16.74
C PHE A 6 -2.36 -5.58 -15.33
N VAL A 7 -1.20 -4.91 -15.25
CA VAL A 7 -0.36 -4.69 -14.06
C VAL A 7 -0.92 -3.71 -13.02
N LEU A 8 -1.87 -2.86 -13.38
CA LEU A 8 -2.36 -1.80 -12.47
C LEU A 8 -3.68 -2.16 -11.78
N LEU A 9 -4.15 -3.40 -11.88
CA LEU A 9 -5.34 -3.92 -11.17
C LEU A 9 -5.09 -4.22 -9.67
N VAL A 10 -3.81 -4.28 -9.25
CA VAL A 10 -3.32 -5.28 -8.29
C VAL A 10 -3.17 -4.79 -6.83
N LEU A 11 -3.12 -3.48 -6.57
CA LEU A 11 -2.55 -2.98 -5.29
C LEU A 11 -3.58 -2.69 -4.18
N ASN A 12 -4.73 -3.36 -4.18
CA ASN A 12 -5.86 -2.93 -3.36
C ASN A 12 -5.89 -3.38 -1.89
N LEU A 13 -5.07 -4.34 -1.43
CA LEU A 13 -5.40 -4.99 -0.15
C LEU A 13 -4.32 -5.10 0.92
N LEU A 14 -3.01 -4.96 0.66
CA LEU A 14 -2.02 -5.66 1.50
C LEU A 14 -0.87 -4.81 2.06
N CYS A 15 -1.16 -4.00 3.09
CA CYS A 15 -0.14 -3.17 3.77
C CYS A 15 0.58 -3.80 4.97
N CYS A 16 0.39 -5.06 5.40
CA CYS A 16 1.15 -5.64 6.53
C CYS A 16 1.16 -7.16 6.64
N VAL A 17 2.27 -7.87 6.37
CA VAL A 17 2.33 -9.34 6.44
C VAL A 17 3.72 -9.88 6.82
N PRO A 18 3.79 -10.91 7.67
CA PRO A 18 4.99 -11.73 7.97
C PRO A 18 4.76 -13.26 8.00
N GLN A 19 5.84 -14.06 8.10
CA GLN A 19 5.80 -15.52 7.86
C GLN A 19 6.75 -16.32 8.77
N ASN A 20 6.28 -17.48 9.27
CA ASN A 20 7.11 -18.64 9.64
C ASN A 20 6.54 -19.92 9.00
N GLU A 21 7.49 -20.70 8.46
CA GLU A 21 7.50 -22.09 7.95
C GLU A 21 6.28 -22.68 7.21
N ILE A 22 6.51 -23.20 5.99
CA ILE A 22 5.98 -24.49 5.46
C ILE A 22 6.75 -24.89 4.18
N ILE A 23 7.02 -26.19 4.08
CA ILE A 23 7.69 -26.95 3.02
C ILE A 23 6.68 -27.25 1.88
N TYR A 24 7.09 -27.11 0.62
CA TYR A 24 6.28 -27.49 -0.56
C TYR A 24 6.52 -28.96 -0.94
N PRO A 25 5.48 -29.74 -1.33
CA PRO A 25 5.70 -31.02 -1.99
C PRO A 25 6.09 -30.81 -3.46
N ASP A 26 7.08 -31.58 -3.92
CA ASP A 26 7.52 -31.61 -5.31
C ASP A 26 6.48 -32.35 -6.16
N SER A 27 5.98 -31.67 -7.20
CA SER A 27 5.02 -32.11 -8.22
C SER A 27 3.58 -32.37 -7.77
N VAL A 28 2.66 -31.59 -8.34
CA VAL A 28 1.24 -31.96 -8.44
C VAL A 28 0.92 -32.05 -9.92
N GLU A 29 0.61 -33.25 -10.40
CA GLU A 29 0.02 -33.49 -11.72
C GLU A 29 -1.39 -32.90 -11.76
N TYR A 30 -1.71 -32.18 -12.84
CA TYR A 30 -3.07 -31.76 -13.15
C TYR A 30 -3.90 -32.99 -13.52
N THR A 31 -4.90 -33.31 -12.72
CA THR A 31 -5.99 -34.19 -13.14
C THR A 31 -7.24 -33.35 -13.40
N ASP A 32 -7.71 -33.40 -14.64
CA ASP A 32 -8.99 -32.85 -15.08
C ASP A 32 -10.14 -33.54 -14.33
N ALA A 33 -10.67 -32.88 -13.31
CA ALA A 33 -11.93 -33.25 -12.67
C ALA A 33 -12.59 -32.02 -12.05
N ILE A 34 -13.17 -31.16 -12.89
CA ILE A 34 -14.27 -30.28 -12.47
C ILE A 34 -15.49 -30.67 -13.30
N SER A 35 -16.22 -31.67 -12.80
CA SER A 35 -17.62 -31.88 -13.16
C SER A 35 -18.42 -31.84 -11.87
N GLU A 36 -19.02 -30.70 -11.58
CA GLU A 36 -20.41 -30.58 -11.12
C GLU A 36 -20.77 -29.09 -10.99
N ASP A 37 -21.77 -28.69 -11.76
CA ASP A 37 -22.37 -27.36 -11.81
C ASP A 37 -22.86 -26.91 -10.43
N ILE A 38 -22.24 -25.86 -9.86
CA ILE A 38 -22.90 -25.00 -8.88
C ILE A 38 -23.24 -23.70 -9.57
N SER A 39 -24.44 -23.62 -10.13
CA SER A 39 -24.97 -22.40 -10.71
C SER A 39 -25.23 -21.37 -9.60
N LEU A 40 -24.40 -20.31 -9.56
CA LEU A 40 -24.67 -19.07 -8.82
C LEU A 40 -25.90 -18.30 -9.32
N SER A 41 -26.67 -18.88 -10.25
CA SER A 41 -27.95 -18.35 -10.69
C SER A 41 -28.92 -18.13 -9.52
N ASP A 42 -28.83 -18.89 -8.43
CA ASP A 42 -29.82 -18.81 -7.35
C ASP A 42 -29.53 -17.73 -6.30
N ALA A 43 -28.34 -17.12 -6.32
CA ALA A 43 -28.03 -15.96 -5.47
C ALA A 43 -28.40 -14.62 -6.15
N ILE A 44 -28.54 -14.61 -7.48
CA ILE A 44 -28.80 -13.42 -8.30
C ILE A 44 -29.89 -13.68 -9.37
N SER A 45 -30.76 -14.68 -9.19
CA SER A 45 -31.95 -14.87 -10.04
C SER A 45 -33.05 -13.91 -9.62
N ASP A 46 -32.84 -12.64 -9.90
CA ASP A 46 -33.95 -11.75 -10.19
C ASP A 46 -33.69 -11.02 -11.50
N THR A 47 -33.63 -11.81 -12.57
CA THR A 47 -33.71 -11.36 -13.96
C THR A 47 -35.15 -11.15 -14.41
N SER A 48 -36.13 -11.24 -13.51
CA SER A 48 -37.50 -10.77 -13.76
C SER A 48 -37.64 -9.30 -13.41
N GLY A 49 -38.07 -8.48 -14.37
CA GLY A 49 -38.46 -7.09 -14.16
C GLY A 49 -39.71 -6.89 -13.29
N THR A 50 -39.73 -7.44 -12.08
CA THR A 50 -40.84 -7.34 -11.12
C THR A 50 -40.31 -6.97 -9.73
N ASN A 51 -40.50 -5.71 -9.31
CA ASN A 51 -40.55 -5.25 -7.91
C ASN A 51 -39.54 -5.82 -6.89
N SER A 52 -38.29 -6.11 -7.27
CA SER A 52 -37.26 -6.41 -6.26
C SER A 52 -36.88 -5.13 -5.53
N THR A 53 -37.13 -5.10 -4.22
CA THR A 53 -36.76 -3.99 -3.33
C THR A 53 -35.23 -3.95 -3.17
N THR A 54 -34.64 -2.78 -3.41
CA THR A 54 -33.20 -2.54 -3.28
C THR A 54 -32.75 -2.72 -1.83
N ARG A 55 -31.66 -3.47 -1.62
CA ARG A 55 -31.06 -3.76 -0.31
C ARG A 55 -29.56 -3.95 -0.43
N ALA A 56 -28.83 -3.64 0.64
CA ALA A 56 -27.44 -4.08 0.78
C ALA A 56 -27.43 -5.60 0.99
N VAL A 57 -26.63 -6.33 0.22
CA VAL A 57 -26.51 -7.79 0.35
C VAL A 57 -25.77 -8.10 1.64
N PHE A 58 -26.30 -9.04 2.42
CA PHE A 58 -25.72 -9.46 3.68
C PHE A 58 -25.99 -10.95 3.90
N ILE A 59 -25.03 -11.79 3.54
CA ILE A 59 -25.12 -13.24 3.62
C ILE A 59 -23.92 -13.75 4.41
N VAL A 60 -24.13 -14.30 5.60
CA VAL A 60 -23.05 -14.78 6.49
C VAL A 60 -22.65 -16.22 6.16
N GLU A 61 -23.63 -17.03 5.72
CA GLU A 61 -23.45 -18.45 5.40
C GLU A 61 -22.24 -18.70 4.47
N SER A 62 -21.31 -19.56 4.90
CA SER A 62 -20.03 -19.82 4.22
C SER A 62 -20.13 -20.18 2.73
N SER A 63 -21.14 -20.96 2.33
CA SER A 63 -21.31 -21.44 0.95
C SER A 63 -21.64 -20.33 -0.06
N LYS A 64 -22.28 -19.25 0.40
CA LYS A 64 -22.82 -18.13 -0.41
C LYS A 64 -22.41 -16.76 0.14
N ARG A 65 -21.38 -16.73 0.99
CA ARG A 65 -21.04 -15.57 1.81
C ARG A 65 -20.90 -14.33 0.96
N ASN A 66 -21.62 -13.28 1.31
CA ASN A 66 -21.58 -12.01 0.63
C ASN A 66 -21.82 -10.89 1.64
N LEU A 67 -20.72 -10.35 2.17
CA LEU A 67 -20.71 -9.36 3.24
C LEU A 67 -19.92 -8.14 2.79
N PRO A 68 -20.18 -6.97 3.39
CA PRO A 68 -19.31 -5.82 3.23
C PRO A 68 -17.85 -6.17 3.56
N PHE A 69 -16.92 -5.61 2.80
CA PHE A 69 -15.49 -5.76 3.04
C PHE A 69 -14.81 -4.37 3.05
N PRO A 70 -13.95 -4.04 4.03
CA PRO A 70 -13.52 -4.88 5.15
C PRO A 70 -14.60 -5.09 6.23
N ASN A 71 -14.47 -6.18 6.99
CA ASN A 71 -15.31 -6.49 8.15
C ASN A 71 -14.52 -7.36 9.15
N ASP A 72 -14.60 -7.06 10.45
CA ASP A 72 -13.93 -7.82 11.53
C ASP A 72 -14.37 -9.30 11.59
N PHE A 73 -15.49 -9.65 10.95
CA PHE A 73 -15.91 -11.04 10.72
C PHE A 73 -14.86 -11.84 9.95
N PHE A 74 -14.07 -11.17 9.10
CA PHE A 74 -12.97 -11.77 8.35
C PHE A 74 -11.65 -11.72 9.10
N THR A 75 -11.67 -11.77 10.44
CA THR A 75 -10.46 -11.81 11.26
C THR A 75 -10.44 -13.00 12.22
N THR A 76 -9.30 -13.33 12.79
CA THR A 76 -9.14 -14.30 13.88
C THR A 76 -8.14 -13.74 14.88
N SER A 77 -8.18 -14.22 16.12
CA SER A 77 -7.21 -13.83 17.14
C SER A 77 -5.82 -14.32 16.75
N ASP A 78 -4.81 -13.45 16.86
CA ASP A 78 -3.42 -13.80 16.60
C ASP A 78 -2.47 -12.92 17.42
N SER A 79 -1.70 -13.54 18.31
CA SER A 79 -0.69 -12.87 19.15
C SER A 79 0.50 -12.34 18.37
N PHE A 80 0.74 -12.85 17.16
CA PHE A 80 1.75 -12.33 16.26
C PHE A 80 1.40 -10.89 15.82
N CYS A 81 0.11 -10.58 15.72
CA CYS A 81 -0.39 -9.28 15.31
C CYS A 81 -0.44 -8.31 16.50
N ALA A 82 0.11 -7.10 16.34
CA ALA A 82 0.17 -6.08 17.39
C ALA A 82 -1.23 -5.65 17.86
N ILE A 83 -2.23 -5.73 16.99
CA ILE A 83 -3.65 -5.48 17.31
C ILE A 83 -4.39 -6.73 17.80
N GLY A 84 -3.68 -7.84 18.00
CA GLY A 84 -4.20 -9.13 18.48
C GLY A 84 -5.08 -9.88 17.48
N ARG A 85 -5.14 -9.46 16.21
CA ARG A 85 -5.97 -10.10 15.18
C ARG A 85 -5.33 -10.10 13.80
N ARG A 86 -5.58 -11.18 13.06
CA ARG A 86 -5.18 -11.38 11.68
C ARG A 86 -6.40 -11.52 10.78
N VAL A 87 -6.35 -11.02 9.56
CA VAL A 87 -7.34 -11.32 8.52
C VAL A 87 -7.33 -12.83 8.25
N ASN A 88 -8.52 -13.42 8.17
CA ASN A 88 -8.69 -14.83 7.86
C ASN A 88 -9.85 -15.05 6.88
N LEU A 89 -9.48 -15.46 5.67
CA LEU A 89 -10.36 -15.79 4.56
C LEU A 89 -10.34 -17.30 4.21
N SER A 90 -9.81 -18.18 5.08
CA SER A 90 -9.57 -19.60 4.79
C SER A 90 -10.82 -20.44 4.48
N ASP A 91 -12.01 -20.00 4.91
CA ASP A 91 -13.26 -20.78 4.83
C ASP A 91 -14.31 -20.11 3.94
N ILE A 92 -13.90 -19.56 2.79
CA ILE A 92 -14.78 -18.69 2.01
C ILE A 92 -14.75 -19.03 0.53
N ASN A 93 -15.94 -19.01 -0.06
CA ASN A 93 -16.09 -18.87 -1.51
C ASN A 93 -15.67 -17.44 -1.90
N ASN A 94 -14.48 -17.32 -2.53
CA ASN A 94 -13.79 -16.04 -2.78
C ASN A 94 -14.59 -15.06 -3.66
N GLU A 95 -15.61 -15.56 -4.37
CA GLU A 95 -16.42 -14.77 -5.29
C GLU A 95 -17.36 -13.75 -4.59
N GLY A 96 -17.66 -13.94 -3.30
CA GLY A 96 -18.67 -13.13 -2.60
C GLY A 96 -18.15 -12.09 -1.60
N ILE A 97 -16.85 -12.08 -1.27
CA ILE A 97 -16.29 -11.17 -0.24
C ILE A 97 -15.86 -9.83 -0.81
N ASP A 98 -15.11 -9.90 -1.90
CA ASP A 98 -14.45 -8.77 -2.52
C ASP A 98 -14.44 -9.05 -4.01
N LEU A 99 -15.04 -8.15 -4.78
CA LEU A 99 -15.11 -8.27 -6.23
C LEU A 99 -13.71 -8.19 -6.85
N GLY A 100 -12.76 -7.54 -6.17
CA GLY A 100 -11.34 -7.61 -6.46
C GLY A 100 -10.76 -9.02 -6.33
N LEU A 101 -11.22 -9.85 -5.40
CA LEU A 101 -10.81 -11.28 -5.33
C LEU A 101 -11.35 -12.08 -6.53
N THR A 102 -12.52 -11.72 -7.06
CA THR A 102 -13.05 -12.28 -8.32
C THR A 102 -12.15 -11.96 -9.51
N PHE A 103 -11.52 -10.79 -9.55
CA PHE A 103 -10.61 -10.38 -10.63
C PHE A 103 -9.15 -10.80 -10.42
N LEU A 104 -8.71 -10.98 -9.18
CA LEU A 104 -7.30 -11.24 -8.82
C LEU A 104 -7.01 -12.75 -8.62
N GLY A 105 -8.03 -13.56 -8.35
CA GLY A 105 -7.94 -15.01 -8.22
C GLY A 105 -7.37 -15.50 -6.87
N ASP A 106 -7.43 -16.82 -6.65
CA ASP A 106 -7.05 -17.49 -5.39
C ASP A 106 -5.59 -17.28 -4.97
N GLN A 107 -4.72 -16.85 -5.90
CA GLN A 107 -3.29 -16.64 -5.66
C GLN A 107 -2.97 -15.56 -4.61
N TYR A 108 -3.90 -14.64 -4.32
CA TYR A 108 -3.68 -13.53 -3.39
C TYR A 108 -4.22 -13.77 -1.98
N LEU A 109 -5.13 -14.73 -1.79
CA LEU A 109 -5.68 -15.07 -0.48
C LEU A 109 -4.58 -15.42 0.54
N PRO A 110 -3.53 -16.19 0.19
CA PRO A 110 -2.47 -16.49 1.16
C PRO A 110 -1.71 -15.25 1.62
N ALA A 111 -1.70 -14.19 0.81
CA ALA A 111 -1.14 -12.91 1.21
C ALA A 111 -2.12 -12.14 2.10
N ILE A 112 -3.42 -12.11 1.77
CA ILE A 112 -4.45 -11.42 2.56
C ILE A 112 -4.64 -12.03 3.93
N ASN A 113 -4.64 -13.36 4.01
CA ASN A 113 -4.73 -14.12 5.26
C ASN A 113 -3.54 -13.95 6.19
N LYS A 114 -2.57 -13.18 5.75
CA LYS A 114 -1.34 -12.91 6.42
C LYS A 114 -1.38 -11.51 7.06
N MET A 115 -2.44 -10.73 6.81
CA MET A 115 -2.57 -9.35 7.28
C MET A 115 -2.95 -9.18 8.73
N CYS A 116 -2.23 -8.34 9.46
CA CYS A 116 -2.57 -7.99 10.84
C CYS A 116 -3.56 -6.81 10.94
N GLY A 117 -4.72 -6.95 10.31
CA GLY A 117 -5.77 -5.93 10.22
C GLY A 117 -6.00 -5.42 8.79
N PHE A 118 -6.92 -4.48 8.62
CA PHE A 118 -7.30 -3.94 7.31
C PHE A 118 -6.54 -2.65 6.95
N GLY A 119 -6.45 -2.35 5.65
CA GLY A 119 -5.75 -1.16 5.15
C GLY A 119 -6.34 0.14 5.67
N THR A 120 -5.49 1.15 5.87
CA THR A 120 -5.92 2.48 6.36
C THR A 120 -6.54 3.36 5.27
N TYR A 121 -6.51 2.96 4.00
CA TYR A 121 -7.00 3.79 2.91
C TYR A 121 -7.78 2.99 1.85
N ALA A 122 -8.03 1.71 2.13
CA ALA A 122 -8.84 0.85 1.28
C ALA A 122 -10.32 1.31 1.34
N PRO A 123 -11.07 1.22 0.22
CA PRO A 123 -12.49 1.47 0.25
C PRO A 123 -13.24 0.37 1.01
N ILE A 124 -14.39 0.72 1.57
CA ILE A 124 -15.38 -0.24 2.04
C ILE A 124 -16.29 -0.56 0.86
N ILE A 125 -16.29 -1.81 0.43
CA ILE A 125 -17.11 -2.34 -0.65
C ILE A 125 -18.34 -2.99 -0.03
N ILE A 126 -19.51 -2.50 -0.41
CA ILE A 126 -20.79 -2.96 0.10
C ILE A 126 -21.62 -3.45 -1.09
N PRO A 127 -21.84 -4.77 -1.22
CA PRO A 127 -22.62 -5.33 -2.32
C PRO A 127 -24.11 -5.00 -2.20
N PHE A 128 -24.81 -4.86 -3.33
CA PHE A 128 -26.22 -4.47 -3.39
C PHE A 128 -27.00 -5.34 -4.38
N ALA A 129 -28.26 -5.67 -4.03
CA ALA A 129 -29.14 -6.41 -4.94
C ALA A 129 -29.78 -5.52 -6.02
N GLY A 130 -29.86 -4.21 -5.79
CA GLY A 130 -30.47 -3.22 -6.68
C GLY A 130 -29.58 -1.99 -6.85
N LYS A 131 -29.93 -1.12 -7.80
CA LYS A 131 -29.16 0.09 -8.10
C LYS A 131 -29.48 1.20 -7.08
N VAL A 132 -28.45 1.80 -6.52
CA VAL A 132 -28.56 2.92 -5.56
C VAL A 132 -28.25 4.24 -6.27
N ASP A 133 -28.98 5.30 -5.93
CA ASP A 133 -28.66 6.66 -6.37
C ASP A 133 -27.77 7.36 -5.35
N VAL A 134 -26.52 7.59 -5.73
CA VAL A 134 -25.52 8.31 -4.93
C VAL A 134 -25.08 9.62 -5.57
N SER A 135 -25.70 10.04 -6.67
CA SER A 135 -25.27 11.21 -7.47
C SER A 135 -25.20 12.49 -6.64
N GLN A 136 -26.13 12.67 -5.70
CA GLN A 136 -26.15 13.80 -4.76
C GLN A 136 -25.05 13.77 -3.68
N TYR A 137 -24.27 12.69 -3.59
CA TYR A 137 -23.25 12.48 -2.55
C TYR A 137 -21.81 12.44 -3.09
N GLU A 138 -21.60 12.48 -4.41
CA GLU A 138 -20.28 12.27 -5.03
C GLU A 138 -19.27 13.40 -4.70
N ASP A 139 -19.76 14.64 -4.54
CA ASP A 139 -18.95 15.85 -4.36
C ASP A 139 -19.13 16.52 -2.97
N VAL A 140 -19.57 15.76 -1.96
CA VAL A 140 -19.79 16.28 -0.60
C VAL A 140 -18.46 16.72 0.02
N LYS A 141 -18.43 17.94 0.56
CA LYS A 141 -17.24 18.54 1.21
C LYS A 141 -17.36 18.65 2.72
N ASP A 142 -18.58 18.69 3.25
CA ASP A 142 -18.92 18.84 4.66
C ASP A 142 -20.26 18.13 4.98
N GLY A 143 -20.67 18.15 6.25
CA GLY A 143 -21.95 17.54 6.65
C GLY A 143 -22.00 16.01 6.49
N PHE A 144 -20.84 15.34 6.57
CA PHE A 144 -20.73 13.87 6.45
C PHE A 144 -21.58 13.11 7.48
N ASP A 145 -21.89 13.75 8.61
CA ASP A 145 -22.76 13.24 9.67
C ASP A 145 -24.25 13.20 9.26
N ARG A 146 -24.64 13.85 8.16
CA ARG A 146 -26.01 13.88 7.65
C ARG A 146 -26.23 12.93 6.47
N LEU A 147 -25.17 12.30 5.99
CA LEU A 147 -25.25 11.35 4.89
C LEU A 147 -25.99 10.08 5.33
N PRO A 148 -26.68 9.39 4.40
CA PRO A 148 -27.29 8.10 4.69
C PRO A 148 -26.25 6.96 4.81
N ILE A 149 -24.98 7.27 4.58
CA ILE A 149 -23.84 6.36 4.69
C ILE A 149 -22.85 7.02 5.64
N LEU A 150 -22.55 6.34 6.74
CA LEU A 150 -21.75 6.90 7.83
C LEU A 150 -20.52 6.03 8.08
N LEU A 151 -19.39 6.66 8.38
CA LEU A 151 -18.16 6.01 8.82
C LEU A 151 -17.61 6.78 10.01
N TYR A 152 -17.38 6.09 11.14
CA TYR A 152 -16.86 6.70 12.36
C TYR A 152 -15.61 5.99 12.87
N SER A 153 -14.70 6.75 13.49
CA SER A 153 -13.67 6.17 14.35
C SER A 153 -14.28 5.72 15.68
N GLY A 154 -13.93 4.51 16.10
CA GLY A 154 -14.35 3.88 17.35
C GLY A 154 -13.53 4.31 18.58
N GLU A 155 -12.98 5.52 18.56
CA GLU A 155 -12.18 6.08 19.65
C GLU A 155 -13.06 6.56 20.82
N GLU A 156 -12.46 6.94 21.95
CA GLU A 156 -13.18 7.49 23.11
C GLU A 156 -14.05 8.70 22.74
N GLU A 157 -13.53 9.56 21.85
CA GLU A 157 -14.27 10.62 21.18
C GLU A 157 -14.58 10.19 19.74
N PRO A 158 -15.83 9.76 19.43
CA PRO A 158 -16.24 9.39 18.09
C PRO A 158 -16.05 10.53 17.09
N LYS A 159 -15.37 10.27 15.97
CA LYS A 159 -15.23 11.25 14.88
C LYS A 159 -15.79 10.70 13.60
N ILE A 160 -16.66 11.48 12.94
CA ILE A 160 -17.12 11.19 11.58
C ILE A 160 -15.92 11.27 10.64
N VAL A 161 -15.78 10.26 9.78
CA VAL A 161 -14.74 10.19 8.77
C VAL A 161 -15.27 10.79 7.47
N PRO A 162 -14.58 11.77 6.87
CA PRO A 162 -14.91 12.26 5.54
C PRO A 162 -14.74 11.14 4.50
N ILE A 163 -15.77 10.93 3.67
CA ILE A 163 -15.84 9.83 2.70
C ILE A 163 -16.19 10.33 1.30
N ARG A 164 -15.66 9.65 0.29
CA ARG A 164 -16.16 9.67 -1.09
C ARG A 164 -17.00 8.43 -1.31
N ILE A 165 -18.14 8.62 -1.97
CA ILE A 165 -19.10 7.56 -2.23
C ILE A 165 -19.23 7.42 -3.75
N SER A 166 -19.20 6.19 -4.24
CA SER A 166 -19.53 5.88 -5.63
C SER A 166 -20.29 4.58 -5.72
N PHE A 167 -21.15 4.43 -6.72
CA PHE A 167 -21.87 3.19 -6.98
C PHE A 167 -21.45 2.62 -8.33
N THR A 168 -21.13 1.33 -8.35
CA THR A 168 -20.72 0.62 -9.56
C THR A 168 -21.75 -0.45 -9.90
N GLU A 169 -22.19 -0.46 -11.15
CA GLU A 169 -22.95 -1.55 -11.77
C GLU A 169 -22.17 -2.04 -12.99
N LYS A 170 -21.75 -3.32 -13.01
CA LYS A 170 -20.92 -3.89 -14.08
C LYS A 170 -21.31 -5.32 -14.37
N VAL A 171 -21.51 -5.65 -15.65
CA VAL A 171 -21.62 -7.05 -16.10
C VAL A 171 -20.21 -7.61 -16.31
N LEU A 172 -19.93 -8.78 -15.75
CA LEU A 172 -18.64 -9.47 -15.92
C LEU A 172 -18.50 -10.10 -17.31
N GLU A 173 -17.25 -10.39 -17.70
CA GLU A 173 -16.88 -10.93 -19.02
C GLU A 173 -17.54 -12.27 -19.36
N ASP A 174 -17.98 -13.04 -18.35
CA ASP A 174 -18.77 -14.26 -18.55
C ASP A 174 -20.18 -14.00 -19.10
N GLY A 175 -20.60 -12.72 -19.20
CA GLY A 175 -21.90 -12.27 -19.67
C GLY A 175 -23.08 -12.69 -18.78
N ARG A 176 -22.81 -13.33 -17.65
CA ARG A 176 -23.80 -13.98 -16.79
C ARG A 176 -23.90 -13.32 -15.42
N ARG A 177 -22.84 -12.65 -14.95
CA ARG A 177 -22.78 -12.06 -13.61
C ARG A 177 -22.90 -10.54 -13.64
N LEU A 178 -23.88 -10.02 -12.91
CA LEU A 178 -24.06 -8.58 -12.68
C LEU A 178 -23.53 -8.20 -11.30
N LEU A 179 -22.52 -7.35 -11.26
CA LEU A 179 -21.98 -6.77 -10.05
C LEU A 179 -22.63 -5.44 -9.75
N ARG A 180 -23.04 -5.28 -8.50
CA ARG A 180 -23.60 -4.05 -7.95
C ARG A 180 -22.99 -3.82 -6.58
N TYR A 181 -22.26 -2.72 -6.42
CA TYR A 181 -21.68 -2.39 -5.13
C TYR A 181 -21.55 -0.88 -4.94
N LEU A 182 -21.67 -0.50 -3.68
CA LEU A 182 -21.35 0.81 -3.16
C LEU A 182 -19.90 0.80 -2.67
N SER A 183 -19.11 1.77 -3.10
CA SER A 183 -17.75 2.02 -2.60
C SER A 183 -17.76 3.23 -1.68
N VAL A 184 -17.29 3.05 -0.46
CA VAL A 184 -17.15 4.11 0.55
C VAL A 184 -15.67 4.27 0.85
N ARG A 185 -15.05 5.28 0.26
CA ARG A 185 -13.61 5.53 0.36
C ARG A 185 -13.32 6.67 1.33
N PRO A 186 -12.47 6.50 2.34
CA PRO A 186 -12.07 7.62 3.19
C PRO A 186 -11.29 8.66 2.37
N ILE A 187 -11.52 9.96 2.60
CA ILE A 187 -10.81 11.03 1.89
C ILE A 187 -9.34 11.13 2.32
N PHE A 188 -9.09 10.82 3.59
CA PHE A 188 -7.75 10.78 4.18
C PHE A 188 -7.47 9.38 4.72
N PRO A 189 -6.20 8.94 4.78
CA PRO A 189 -5.85 7.70 5.46
C PRO A 189 -6.41 7.68 6.89
N LEU A 190 -7.10 6.60 7.21
CA LEU A 190 -7.58 6.27 8.54
C LEU A 190 -6.41 6.15 9.52
N LYS A 191 -6.66 6.47 10.79
CA LYS A 191 -5.73 6.14 11.88
C LYS A 191 -5.50 4.63 11.92
N GLU A 192 -4.25 4.24 12.12
CA GLU A 192 -3.82 2.86 12.34
C GLU A 192 -4.32 2.33 13.70
N ASN A 193 -4.29 1.01 13.88
CA ASN A 193 -4.66 0.33 15.15
C ASN A 193 -6.02 0.77 15.72
N THR A 194 -6.93 1.22 14.86
CA THR A 194 -8.21 1.83 15.25
C THR A 194 -9.36 1.00 14.71
N LYS A 195 -10.38 0.78 15.53
CA LYS A 195 -11.64 0.19 15.12
C LYS A 195 -12.52 1.26 14.48
N TYR A 196 -13.14 0.95 13.35
CA TYR A 196 -14.08 1.82 12.64
C TYR A 196 -15.43 1.14 12.52
N TYR A 197 -16.47 1.95 12.54
CA TYR A 197 -17.86 1.51 12.38
C TYR A 197 -18.47 2.17 11.16
N TYR A 198 -19.14 1.37 10.32
CA TYR A 198 -19.89 1.88 9.19
C TYR A 198 -21.36 1.52 9.29
N PHE A 199 -22.20 2.42 8.78
CA PHE A 199 -23.64 2.29 8.79
C PHE A 199 -24.23 2.71 7.45
N ILE A 200 -25.28 2.02 7.03
CA ILE A 200 -26.19 2.50 6.00
C ILE A 200 -27.56 2.72 6.64
N LEU A 201 -28.18 3.85 6.32
CA LEU A 201 -29.49 4.26 6.81
C LEU A 201 -30.57 4.10 5.72
N ASN A 202 -31.83 3.96 6.14
CA ASN A 202 -32.96 3.70 5.25
C ASN A 202 -33.32 4.89 4.33
N ASN A 203 -32.77 6.08 4.59
CA ASN A 203 -32.95 7.26 3.74
C ASN A 203 -31.98 7.29 2.55
N LEU A 204 -31.11 6.28 2.39
CA LEU A 204 -30.46 6.00 1.11
C LEU A 204 -31.52 5.55 0.10
N LEU A 205 -31.54 6.17 -1.07
CA LEU A 205 -32.54 5.93 -2.09
C LEU A 205 -32.01 5.04 -3.22
N ASP A 206 -32.87 4.19 -3.74
CA ASP A 206 -32.61 3.48 -5.00
C ASP A 206 -32.78 4.40 -6.21
N SER A 207 -32.41 3.91 -7.39
CA SER A 207 -32.53 4.68 -8.64
C SER A 207 -33.98 5.02 -9.05
N LYS A 208 -34.98 4.54 -8.31
CA LYS A 208 -36.41 4.84 -8.49
C LYS A 208 -36.95 5.77 -7.40
N GLY A 209 -36.10 6.24 -6.49
CA GLY A 209 -36.48 7.11 -5.37
C GLY A 209 -37.09 6.37 -4.18
N ASN A 210 -37.06 5.03 -4.14
CA ASN A 210 -37.53 4.26 -2.99
C ASN A 210 -36.44 4.14 -1.93
N LYS A 211 -36.85 4.10 -0.66
CA LYS A 211 -35.95 3.74 0.44
C LYS A 211 -35.42 2.32 0.26
N ILE A 212 -34.14 2.12 0.55
CA ILE A 212 -33.58 0.76 0.64
C ILE A 212 -34.05 0.06 1.92
N ILE A 213 -34.06 -1.27 1.89
CA ILE A 213 -34.48 -2.11 3.02
C ILE A 213 -33.33 -2.95 3.57
N ARG A 214 -33.52 -3.50 4.78
CA ARG A 214 -32.64 -4.52 5.36
C ARG A 214 -32.65 -5.79 4.52
N ASP A 215 -31.49 -6.46 4.46
CA ASP A 215 -31.47 -7.86 4.04
C ASP A 215 -32.19 -8.75 5.07
N LYS A 216 -32.75 -9.88 4.60
CA LYS A 216 -33.47 -10.83 5.45
C LYS A 216 -32.56 -11.39 6.54
N GLU A 217 -31.32 -11.72 6.21
CA GLU A 217 -30.38 -12.32 7.15
C GLU A 217 -29.85 -11.29 8.15
N PHE A 218 -29.54 -10.07 7.69
CA PHE A 218 -29.23 -8.95 8.58
C PHE A 218 -30.37 -8.70 9.58
N ASN A 219 -31.62 -8.64 9.10
CA ASN A 219 -32.79 -8.44 9.96
C ASN A 219 -33.00 -9.60 10.94
N LYS A 220 -32.74 -10.85 10.53
CA LYS A 220 -32.77 -12.02 11.42
C LYS A 220 -31.75 -11.84 12.55
N ILE A 221 -30.49 -11.60 12.22
CA ILE A 221 -29.39 -11.45 13.20
C ILE A 221 -29.64 -10.28 14.16
N LEU A 222 -30.19 -9.18 13.64
CA LEU A 222 -30.54 -8.01 14.43
C LEU A 222 -31.64 -8.30 15.47
N THR A 223 -32.64 -9.10 15.11
CA THR A 223 -33.89 -9.22 15.89
C THR A 223 -33.99 -10.48 16.76
N THR A 224 -33.20 -11.53 16.49
CA THR A 224 -33.22 -12.78 17.27
C THR A 224 -31.96 -12.98 18.11
N ASN A 225 -32.13 -13.56 19.30
CA ASN A 225 -31.05 -14.02 20.19
C ASN A 225 -30.95 -15.56 20.25
N GLN A 226 -31.84 -16.28 19.56
CA GLN A 226 -31.93 -17.74 19.60
C GLN A 226 -31.96 -18.31 18.17
N GLY A 227 -31.47 -19.55 18.02
CA GLY A 227 -31.45 -20.24 16.72
C GLY A 227 -30.47 -19.65 15.70
N LEU A 228 -29.49 -18.87 16.16
CA LEU A 228 -28.38 -18.40 15.33
C LEU A 228 -27.35 -19.51 15.16
N SER A 229 -26.80 -19.64 13.96
CA SER A 229 -25.59 -20.42 13.72
C SER A 229 -24.39 -19.78 14.47
N GLN A 230 -23.27 -20.50 14.56
CA GLN A 230 -22.05 -19.96 15.17
C GLN A 230 -21.56 -18.70 14.44
N GLU A 231 -21.65 -18.69 13.11
CA GLU A 231 -21.24 -17.55 12.28
C GLU A 231 -22.19 -16.36 12.44
N GLU A 232 -23.50 -16.62 12.49
CA GLU A 232 -24.50 -15.60 12.75
C GLU A 232 -24.36 -14.99 14.15
N ALA A 233 -24.09 -15.81 15.17
CA ALA A 233 -23.84 -15.34 16.53
C ALA A 233 -22.58 -14.47 16.61
N ARG A 234 -21.51 -14.86 15.91
CA ARG A 234 -20.30 -14.04 15.80
C ARG A 234 -20.56 -12.71 15.09
N MET A 235 -21.32 -12.74 13.99
CA MET A 235 -21.71 -11.52 13.29
C MET A 235 -22.61 -10.64 14.16
N LYS A 236 -23.47 -11.25 14.98
CA LYS A 236 -24.31 -10.53 15.94
C LYS A 236 -23.49 -9.72 16.92
N GLU A 237 -22.41 -10.28 17.48
CA GLU A 237 -21.51 -9.53 18.37
C GLU A 237 -20.94 -8.26 17.70
N ILE A 238 -20.58 -8.35 16.42
CA ILE A 238 -20.06 -7.22 15.62
C ILE A 238 -21.16 -6.16 15.41
N ILE A 239 -22.36 -6.59 15.05
CA ILE A 239 -23.51 -5.68 14.84
C ILE A 239 -23.93 -5.02 16.15
N ASP A 240 -24.09 -5.78 17.23
CA ASP A 240 -24.52 -5.27 18.54
C ASP A 240 -23.50 -4.25 19.09
N ASP A 241 -22.20 -4.48 18.90
CA ASP A 241 -21.16 -3.51 19.25
C ASP A 241 -21.27 -2.23 18.39
N ALA A 242 -21.49 -2.36 17.07
CA ALA A 242 -21.68 -1.21 16.18
C ALA A 242 -22.93 -0.39 16.55
N LEU A 243 -24.05 -1.03 16.86
CA LEU A 243 -25.29 -0.33 17.26
C LEU A 243 -25.17 0.30 18.65
N SER A 244 -24.47 -0.35 19.56
CA SER A 244 -24.12 0.22 20.88
C SER A 244 -23.24 1.47 20.72
N PHE A 245 -22.28 1.42 19.79
CA PHE A 245 -21.50 2.60 19.40
C PHE A 245 -22.39 3.70 18.82
N LEU A 246 -23.27 3.37 17.86
CA LEU A 246 -24.16 4.34 17.22
C LEU A 246 -25.06 5.04 18.24
N THR A 247 -25.63 4.30 19.18
CA THR A 247 -26.48 4.86 20.25
C THR A 247 -25.73 5.89 21.10
N ARG A 248 -24.44 5.65 21.38
CA ARG A 248 -23.58 6.58 22.13
C ARG A 248 -23.16 7.79 21.30
N ALA A 249 -22.77 7.58 20.04
CA ALA A 249 -22.22 8.62 19.17
C ALA A 249 -23.30 9.49 18.50
N ARG A 250 -24.46 8.90 18.21
CA ARG A 250 -25.57 9.45 17.42
C ARG A 250 -26.92 8.94 17.92
N GLY A 251 -27.22 9.25 19.19
CA GLY A 251 -28.50 8.90 19.81
C GLY A 251 -29.73 9.55 19.15
N ASP A 252 -29.53 10.47 18.21
CA ASP A 252 -30.55 11.03 17.33
C ASP A 252 -30.99 10.09 16.20
N ILE A 253 -30.18 9.07 15.85
CA ILE A 253 -30.51 8.08 14.82
C ILE A 253 -31.25 6.90 15.47
N SER A 254 -32.45 6.59 14.97
CA SER A 254 -33.18 5.39 15.39
C SER A 254 -32.48 4.14 14.89
N LEU A 255 -32.35 3.12 15.75
CA LEU A 255 -31.83 1.81 15.34
C LEU A 255 -32.72 1.15 14.27
N ASP A 256 -34.01 1.50 14.21
CA ASP A 256 -34.94 1.05 13.16
C ASP A 256 -34.60 1.62 11.77
N ASP A 257 -33.88 2.74 11.72
CA ASP A 257 -33.44 3.35 10.47
C ASP A 257 -32.16 2.72 9.91
N VAL A 258 -31.44 1.91 10.70
CA VAL A 258 -30.21 1.25 10.27
C VAL A 258 -30.55 0.03 9.41
N VAL A 259 -30.09 0.02 8.15
CA VAL A 259 -30.31 -1.09 7.22
C VAL A 259 -29.10 -2.02 7.08
N LEU A 260 -27.92 -1.52 7.45
CA LEU A 260 -26.67 -2.27 7.50
C LEU A 260 -25.76 -1.64 8.56
N ALA A 261 -25.05 -2.47 9.33
CA ALA A 261 -24.01 -2.05 10.26
C ALA A 261 -22.86 -3.06 10.25
N GLY A 262 -21.65 -2.57 10.49
CA GLY A 262 -20.48 -3.43 10.67
C GLY A 262 -19.29 -2.65 11.21
N SER A 263 -18.20 -3.38 11.49
CA SER A 263 -16.95 -2.79 11.94
C SER A 263 -15.75 -3.43 11.27
N PHE A 264 -14.64 -2.70 11.24
CA PHE A 264 -13.33 -3.24 10.85
C PHE A 264 -12.23 -2.56 11.63
N THR A 265 -11.11 -3.25 11.83
CA THR A 265 -9.95 -2.71 12.56
C THR A 265 -8.75 -2.54 11.63
N THR A 266 -8.19 -1.34 11.59
CA THR A 266 -7.04 -1.04 10.74
C THR A 266 -5.74 -1.61 11.32
N LEU A 267 -4.86 -2.07 10.44
CA LEU A 267 -3.49 -2.52 10.76
C LEU A 267 -2.57 -1.37 11.23
N SER A 268 -1.43 -1.74 11.82
CA SER A 268 -0.32 -0.84 12.16
C SER A 268 0.51 -0.53 10.91
N VAL A 269 0.68 0.75 10.55
CA VAL A 269 1.48 1.14 9.36
C VAL A 269 2.75 1.91 9.72
N ARG A 270 2.77 2.63 10.85
CA ARG A 270 3.91 3.47 11.25
C ARG A 270 4.87 2.74 12.18
N GLN A 271 4.37 1.83 13.01
CA GLN A 271 5.20 1.21 14.05
C GLN A 271 6.40 0.46 13.47
N VAL A 272 6.24 -0.16 12.29
CA VAL A 272 7.34 -0.80 11.58
C VAL A 272 8.49 0.17 11.31
N TYR A 273 8.19 1.34 10.75
CA TYR A 273 9.22 2.33 10.44
C TYR A 273 9.84 2.93 11.69
N LYS A 274 9.08 3.08 12.78
CA LYS A 274 9.60 3.55 14.07
C LYS A 274 10.60 2.55 14.66
N ASN A 275 10.22 1.27 14.68
CA ASN A 275 11.08 0.19 15.16
C ASN A 275 12.38 0.15 14.33
N GLU A 276 12.27 0.21 13.01
CA GLU A 276 13.47 0.08 12.17
C GLU A 276 14.33 1.31 12.16
N ARG A 277 13.75 2.50 12.30
CA ARG A 277 14.56 3.68 12.53
C ARG A 277 15.34 3.56 13.84
N GLN A 278 14.71 3.11 14.92
CA GLN A 278 15.41 2.91 16.19
C GLN A 278 16.53 1.88 16.05
N TYR A 279 16.29 0.80 15.32
CA TYR A 279 17.30 -0.22 15.03
C TYR A 279 18.45 0.33 14.19
N ILE A 280 18.16 0.99 13.05
CA ILE A 280 19.14 1.52 12.09
C ILE A 280 20.02 2.62 12.68
N HIS A 281 19.45 3.45 13.57
CA HIS A 281 20.19 4.52 14.27
C HIS A 281 20.84 4.04 15.57
N SER A 282 20.75 2.75 15.91
CA SER A 282 21.47 2.20 17.07
C SER A 282 22.98 2.10 16.79
N GLU A 283 23.79 2.35 17.81
CA GLU A 283 25.26 2.42 17.69
C GLU A 283 25.94 1.09 17.32
N ASN A 284 25.20 -0.04 17.36
CA ASN A 284 25.77 -1.39 17.23
C ASN A 284 25.70 -1.97 15.80
N LEU A 285 25.22 -1.22 14.81
CA LEU A 285 25.12 -1.74 13.45
C LEU A 285 26.41 -1.55 12.65
N PRO A 286 27.03 -2.64 12.14
CA PRO A 286 28.23 -2.57 11.32
C PRO A 286 28.07 -1.57 10.18
N PHE A 287 28.93 -0.57 10.14
CA PHE A 287 28.95 0.46 9.10
C PHE A 287 30.33 0.51 8.47
N ASN A 288 30.51 -0.28 7.40
CA ASN A 288 31.69 -0.17 6.56
C ASN A 288 31.38 0.77 5.39
N LEU A 289 32.36 1.61 5.04
CA LEU A 289 32.32 2.51 3.91
C LEU A 289 33.60 2.33 3.10
N GLU A 290 33.47 2.05 1.81
CA GLU A 290 34.58 1.89 0.86
C GLU A 290 34.31 2.68 -0.42
N PHE A 291 35.38 3.14 -1.08
CA PHE A 291 35.31 3.92 -2.31
C PHE A 291 35.78 3.13 -3.53
N ASP A 292 36.25 1.90 -3.36
CA ASP A 292 36.63 1.00 -4.46
C ASP A 292 35.44 0.06 -4.76
N VAL A 293 34.59 0.46 -5.70
CA VAL A 293 33.37 -0.27 -6.06
C VAL A 293 33.69 -1.39 -7.06
N ASP A 294 34.64 -1.21 -7.98
CA ASP A 294 34.96 -2.25 -8.97
C ASP A 294 36.01 -3.27 -8.50
N GLY A 295 36.65 -3.03 -7.36
CA GLY A 295 37.62 -3.93 -6.73
C GLY A 295 38.98 -3.92 -7.41
N ASP A 296 39.31 -2.88 -8.17
CA ASP A 296 40.59 -2.77 -8.88
C ASP A 296 41.74 -2.27 -7.97
N GLY A 297 41.44 -2.01 -6.69
CA GLY A 297 42.38 -1.49 -5.70
C GLY A 297 42.52 0.04 -5.70
N LYS A 298 41.70 0.76 -6.48
CA LYS A 298 41.68 2.22 -6.53
C LYS A 298 40.30 2.74 -6.15
N GLU A 299 40.31 3.91 -5.52
CA GLU A 299 39.06 4.60 -5.21
C GLU A 299 38.43 5.18 -6.48
N ASP A 300 37.12 5.02 -6.58
CA ASP A 300 36.26 5.50 -7.66
C ASP A 300 35.93 6.98 -7.47
N ILE A 301 36.98 7.81 -7.49
CA ILE A 301 36.90 9.27 -7.34
C ILE A 301 37.56 9.92 -8.55
N GLY A 302 36.84 10.78 -9.27
CA GLY A 302 37.34 11.39 -10.49
C GLY A 302 36.70 12.71 -10.88
N ASP A 303 37.41 13.48 -11.70
CA ASP A 303 36.91 14.71 -12.31
C ASP A 303 35.85 14.38 -13.37
N ALA A 304 34.75 15.15 -13.35
CA ALA A 304 33.61 14.95 -14.23
C ALA A 304 33.94 15.12 -15.71
N SER A 305 35.01 15.84 -16.07
CA SER A 305 35.46 15.96 -17.47
C SER A 305 35.95 14.64 -18.07
N ASN A 306 36.37 13.68 -17.24
CA ASN A 306 36.75 12.35 -17.67
C ASN A 306 36.65 11.33 -16.51
N TYR A 307 35.42 10.98 -16.14
CA TYR A 307 35.17 9.95 -15.14
C TYR A 307 34.92 8.60 -15.81
N LYS A 308 35.80 7.62 -15.55
CA LYS A 308 35.77 6.27 -16.16
C LYS A 308 35.60 6.28 -17.68
N GLY A 309 36.34 7.18 -18.36
CA GLY A 309 36.32 7.31 -19.83
C GLY A 309 35.10 8.03 -20.40
N ARG A 310 34.26 8.63 -19.54
CA ARG A 310 33.07 9.40 -19.94
C ARG A 310 33.20 10.85 -19.51
N ASN A 311 32.76 11.76 -20.38
CA ASN A 311 32.72 13.19 -20.11
C ASN A 311 31.31 13.58 -19.65
N TYR A 312 31.22 14.17 -18.46
CA TYR A 312 29.99 14.66 -17.83
C TYR A 312 29.95 16.19 -17.73
N SER A 313 30.83 16.92 -18.41
CA SER A 313 30.92 18.39 -18.38
C SER A 313 29.68 19.09 -18.94
N SER A 314 28.76 18.38 -19.59
CA SER A 314 27.46 18.92 -19.99
C SER A 314 26.50 19.15 -18.81
N ILE A 315 26.78 18.53 -17.65
CA ILE A 315 26.03 18.73 -16.42
C ILE A 315 26.59 19.96 -15.73
N GLY A 316 25.80 21.03 -15.70
CA GLY A 316 26.23 22.29 -15.12
C GLY A 316 26.52 22.16 -13.62
N GLY A 317 27.55 22.86 -13.17
CA GLY A 317 27.98 22.85 -11.77
C GLY A 317 28.61 21.55 -11.30
N LEU A 318 28.66 20.46 -12.08
CA LEU A 318 29.30 19.20 -11.66
C LEU A 318 30.84 19.29 -11.79
N LYS A 319 31.56 18.98 -10.70
CA LYS A 319 33.03 18.96 -10.71
C LYS A 319 33.63 17.57 -10.53
N TYR A 320 33.19 16.84 -9.49
CA TYR A 320 33.70 15.50 -9.19
C TYR A 320 32.57 14.49 -9.05
N ILE A 321 32.89 13.25 -9.38
CA ILE A 321 32.02 12.09 -9.18
C ILE A 321 32.75 11.13 -8.25
N VAL A 322 32.03 10.66 -7.24
CA VAL A 322 32.49 9.66 -6.28
C VAL A 322 31.50 8.50 -6.31
N GLU A 323 31.99 7.28 -6.50
CA GLU A 323 31.22 6.08 -6.17
C GLU A 323 31.74 5.46 -4.88
N GLY A 324 30.85 4.81 -4.16
CA GLY A 324 31.25 4.04 -2.98
C GLY A 324 30.22 2.99 -2.62
N ARG A 325 30.57 2.20 -1.62
CA ARG A 325 29.70 1.18 -1.02
C ARG A 325 29.60 1.36 0.47
N PHE A 326 28.43 1.05 1.00
CA PHE A 326 28.21 1.00 2.44
C PHE A 326 27.30 -0.16 2.84
N ASP A 327 27.46 -0.60 4.09
CA ASP A 327 26.65 -1.66 4.67
C ASP A 327 25.25 -1.18 5.05
N SER A 328 24.21 -1.84 4.51
CA SER A 328 22.80 -1.63 4.84
C SER A 328 22.12 -2.92 5.29
N PRO A 329 21.33 -2.91 6.38
CA PRO A 329 20.58 -4.09 6.79
C PRO A 329 19.46 -4.41 5.78
N ASN A 330 19.37 -5.67 5.38
CA ASN A 330 18.29 -6.17 4.54
C ASN A 330 17.39 -7.11 5.36
N PHE A 331 16.08 -6.88 5.27
CA PHE A 331 15.05 -7.57 6.04
C PHE A 331 14.14 -8.44 5.15
N THR A 332 14.48 -8.61 3.88
CA THR A 332 13.70 -9.37 2.92
C THR A 332 14.24 -10.78 2.73
N ASP A 333 13.41 -11.76 2.41
CA ASP A 333 13.81 -13.10 2.04
C ASP A 333 14.33 -13.15 0.58
N LYS A 334 14.69 -14.34 0.11
CA LYS A 334 15.15 -14.56 -1.28
C LYS A 334 14.09 -14.26 -2.36
N LYS A 335 12.81 -14.14 -1.98
CA LYS A 335 11.71 -13.75 -2.87
C LYS A 335 11.43 -12.24 -2.81
N GLY A 336 12.20 -11.48 -2.04
CA GLY A 336 12.01 -10.04 -1.84
C GLY A 336 10.89 -9.71 -0.87
N ARG A 337 10.42 -10.67 -0.05
CA ARG A 337 9.36 -10.44 0.95
C ARG A 337 9.97 -10.16 2.31
N MET A 338 9.51 -9.11 2.98
CA MET A 338 9.98 -8.75 4.31
C MET A 338 9.62 -9.82 5.33
N VAL A 339 10.63 -10.24 6.09
CA VAL A 339 10.50 -11.19 7.21
C VAL A 339 10.33 -10.37 8.48
N PHE A 340 9.42 -10.82 9.36
CA PHE A 340 9.21 -10.14 10.64
C PHE A 340 9.13 -11.13 11.78
N LYS A 341 9.65 -10.72 12.95
CA LYS A 341 9.54 -11.45 14.23
C LYS A 341 8.15 -11.33 14.84
N ASP A 342 7.51 -10.19 14.63
CA ASP A 342 6.13 -9.86 14.98
C ASP A 342 5.57 -8.91 13.89
N SER A 343 4.31 -8.49 13.95
CA SER A 343 3.71 -7.71 12.85
C SER A 343 4.31 -6.34 12.61
N VAL A 344 5.16 -5.85 13.51
CA VAL A 344 5.74 -4.52 13.48
C VAL A 344 7.28 -4.51 13.57
N THR A 345 7.93 -5.66 13.69
CA THR A 345 9.39 -5.76 13.88
C THR A 345 10.01 -6.62 12.78
N PRO A 346 10.52 -6.00 11.69
CA PRO A 346 11.29 -6.71 10.68
C PRO A 346 12.51 -7.44 11.28
N GLU A 347 12.87 -8.54 10.64
CA GLU A 347 13.97 -9.39 11.07
C GLU A 347 15.15 -9.24 10.13
N LEU A 348 16.31 -8.86 10.66
CA LEU A 348 17.54 -8.79 9.88
C LEU A 348 17.83 -10.15 9.23
N GLN A 349 17.94 -10.18 7.90
CA GLN A 349 18.28 -11.37 7.13
C GLN A 349 19.76 -11.39 6.77
N TRP A 350 20.29 -10.28 6.25
CA TRP A 350 21.73 -10.11 5.99
C TRP A 350 22.10 -8.62 5.92
N ILE A 351 23.41 -8.34 5.85
CA ILE A 351 23.94 -7.01 5.54
C ILE A 351 24.24 -6.95 4.04
N GLU A 352 23.56 -6.06 3.33
CA GLU A 352 23.74 -5.79 1.91
C GLU A 352 24.73 -4.64 1.71
N LYS A 353 25.72 -4.80 0.82
CA LYS A 353 26.60 -3.70 0.40
C LYS A 353 25.91 -2.86 -0.68
N LEU A 354 25.30 -1.75 -0.28
CA LEU A 354 24.66 -0.83 -1.22
C LEU A 354 25.70 0.07 -1.88
N GLN A 355 25.52 0.34 -3.17
CA GLN A 355 26.31 1.32 -3.91
C GLN A 355 25.63 2.68 -3.84
N PHE A 356 26.44 3.73 -3.65
CA PHE A 356 26.00 5.10 -3.83
C PHE A 356 26.84 5.79 -4.91
N THR A 357 26.26 6.85 -5.47
CA THR A 357 26.98 7.81 -6.28
C THR A 357 26.80 9.19 -5.67
N LEU A 358 27.89 9.94 -5.55
CA LEU A 358 27.95 11.28 -4.99
C LEU A 358 28.51 12.23 -6.05
N PHE A 359 27.71 13.24 -6.38
CA PHE A 359 28.02 14.30 -7.32
C PHE A 359 28.42 15.55 -6.54
N ILE A 360 29.66 16.00 -6.71
CA ILE A 360 30.26 17.12 -5.97
C ILE A 360 30.31 18.34 -6.89
N PRO A 361 29.81 19.51 -6.45
CA PRO A 361 29.72 20.68 -7.29
C PRO A 361 31.05 21.44 -7.44
N ASP A 362 31.14 22.27 -8.47
CA ASP A 362 32.22 23.24 -8.71
C ASP A 362 31.98 24.51 -7.88
N GLY A 363 32.09 24.39 -6.56
CA GLY A 363 31.80 25.45 -5.61
C GLY A 363 32.66 25.38 -4.35
N PRO A 364 32.48 26.32 -3.41
CA PRO A 364 33.27 26.35 -2.18
C PRO A 364 32.81 25.27 -1.17
N GLU A 365 33.75 24.66 -0.48
CA GLU A 365 33.51 23.79 0.68
C GLU A 365 33.23 24.61 1.96
N PRO A 366 32.54 24.03 2.97
CA PRO A 366 31.83 22.75 2.91
C PRO A 366 30.59 22.82 2.00
N HIS A 367 30.39 21.81 1.18
CA HIS A 367 29.21 21.71 0.31
C HIS A 367 27.98 21.30 1.13
N LYS A 368 26.82 21.87 0.81
CA LYS A 368 25.54 21.28 1.30
C LYS A 368 25.33 19.93 0.64
N ILE A 369 24.50 19.07 1.20
CA ILE A 369 24.24 17.75 0.64
C ILE A 369 22.74 17.44 0.56
N ALA A 370 22.33 16.79 -0.52
CA ALA A 370 20.97 16.33 -0.75
C ALA A 370 20.94 14.85 -1.14
N MET A 371 20.03 14.09 -0.54
CA MET A 371 19.65 12.76 -0.99
C MET A 371 18.80 12.89 -2.26
N PHE A 372 19.16 12.16 -3.30
CA PHE A 372 18.34 12.02 -4.51
C PHE A 372 17.84 10.58 -4.66
N GLN A 373 16.53 10.42 -4.87
CA GLN A 373 15.92 9.14 -5.22
C GLN A 373 15.32 9.20 -6.63
N HIS A 374 15.78 8.27 -7.47
CA HIS A 374 15.40 8.15 -8.87
C HIS A 374 13.95 7.64 -9.07
N GLY A 375 13.45 7.82 -10.30
CA GLY A 375 12.13 7.33 -10.72
C GLY A 375 12.09 5.83 -11.03
N LEU A 376 10.88 5.30 -11.27
CA LEU A 376 10.67 3.90 -11.65
C LEU A 376 11.44 3.57 -12.95
N SER A 377 12.07 2.40 -13.00
CA SER A 377 12.88 1.93 -14.13
C SER A 377 14.14 2.76 -14.43
N SER A 378 14.56 3.61 -13.49
CA SER A 378 15.81 4.39 -13.55
C SER A 378 16.85 3.83 -12.57
N ASN A 379 17.87 4.61 -12.21
CA ASN A 379 18.91 4.22 -11.25
C ASN A 379 19.60 5.46 -10.64
N ARG A 380 20.55 5.25 -9.71
CA ARG A 380 21.29 6.30 -8.99
C ARG A 380 22.08 7.28 -9.85
N TRP A 381 22.35 6.94 -11.12
CA TRP A 381 22.98 7.83 -12.11
C TRP A 381 22.00 8.75 -12.83
N ASP A 382 20.73 8.76 -12.43
CA ASP A 382 19.72 9.61 -13.06
C ASP A 382 20.01 11.10 -12.80
N MET A 383 20.73 11.70 -13.75
CA MET A 383 21.08 13.11 -13.81
C MET A 383 19.92 13.93 -14.39
N SER A 384 18.73 13.76 -13.83
CA SER A 384 17.57 14.60 -14.19
C SER A 384 17.97 16.08 -14.13
N GLY A 385 17.31 16.95 -14.92
CA GLY A 385 17.66 18.37 -14.98
C GLY A 385 17.65 19.10 -13.61
N ILE A 386 17.08 18.48 -12.57
CA ILE A 386 17.17 18.94 -11.19
C ILE A 386 18.58 18.79 -10.58
N VAL A 387 19.31 17.70 -10.87
CA VAL A 387 20.64 17.48 -10.29
C VAL A 387 21.59 18.62 -10.68
N ASP A 388 21.53 19.06 -11.94
CA ASP A 388 22.22 20.25 -12.44
C ASP A 388 21.85 21.52 -11.64
N ILE A 389 20.57 21.72 -11.33
CA ILE A 389 20.11 22.87 -10.52
C ILE A 389 20.70 22.83 -9.11
N LEU A 390 20.69 21.66 -8.45
CA LEU A 390 21.24 21.51 -7.10
C LEU A 390 22.75 21.76 -7.07
N LEU A 391 23.48 21.21 -8.04
CA LEU A 391 24.93 21.38 -8.14
C LEU A 391 25.33 22.85 -8.34
N LYS A 392 24.59 23.59 -9.18
CA LYS A 392 24.79 25.04 -9.38
C LYS A 392 24.58 25.88 -8.10
N GLU A 393 23.75 25.41 -7.19
CA GLU A 393 23.50 26.03 -5.88
C GLU A 393 24.47 25.54 -4.79
N ASN A 394 25.57 24.89 -5.19
CA ASN A 394 26.59 24.33 -4.31
C ASN A 394 26.03 23.26 -3.35
N ILE A 395 25.10 22.44 -3.86
CA ILE A 395 24.52 21.30 -3.16
C ILE A 395 25.03 20.02 -3.84
N ALA A 396 25.86 19.26 -3.15
CA ALA A 396 26.26 17.92 -3.54
C ALA A 396 25.06 16.97 -3.49
N VAL A 397 25.02 16.02 -4.42
CA VAL A 397 23.88 15.10 -4.57
C VAL A 397 24.35 13.67 -4.38
N ILE A 398 23.80 12.98 -3.38
CA ILE A 398 24.06 11.57 -3.11
C ILE A 398 22.83 10.72 -3.45
N ALA A 399 23.04 9.63 -4.17
CA ALA A 399 21.96 8.76 -4.64
C ALA A 399 22.30 7.27 -4.44
N ILE A 400 21.28 6.47 -4.16
CA ILE A 400 21.34 5.00 -4.13
C ILE A 400 20.29 4.42 -5.07
N ASP A 401 20.42 3.13 -5.38
CA ASP A 401 19.41 2.41 -6.15
C ASP A 401 18.30 1.88 -5.22
N ALA A 402 17.05 2.14 -5.62
CA ALA A 402 15.90 1.45 -5.01
C ALA A 402 16.04 -0.06 -5.19
N VAL A 403 15.34 -0.84 -4.36
CA VAL A 403 15.29 -2.30 -4.51
C VAL A 403 14.94 -2.66 -5.97
N THR A 404 15.54 -3.72 -6.51
CA THR A 404 15.39 -4.17 -7.91
C THR A 404 15.82 -3.18 -9.01
N HIS A 405 16.50 -2.07 -8.70
CA HIS A 405 16.98 -1.09 -9.69
C HIS A 405 18.51 -0.98 -9.71
N GLY A 406 19.05 -0.35 -10.77
CA GLY A 406 20.48 -0.10 -10.94
C GLY A 406 21.38 -1.29 -10.62
N SER A 407 22.34 -1.13 -9.70
CA SER A 407 23.25 -2.23 -9.33
C SER A 407 22.59 -3.36 -8.54
N ARG A 408 21.31 -3.23 -8.16
CA ARG A 408 20.54 -4.23 -7.41
C ARG A 408 19.69 -5.12 -8.32
N THR A 409 19.90 -5.09 -9.63
CA THR A 409 19.25 -5.99 -10.58
C THR A 409 20.18 -6.43 -11.71
N ALA A 410 20.02 -7.69 -12.13
CA ALA A 410 20.64 -8.23 -13.33
C ALA A 410 19.81 -7.97 -14.60
N SER A 411 18.60 -7.40 -14.47
CA SER A 411 17.68 -7.14 -15.59
C SER A 411 17.12 -5.71 -15.49
N PRO A 412 17.92 -4.67 -15.78
CA PRO A 412 17.51 -3.27 -15.64
C PRO A 412 16.23 -2.93 -16.39
N GLU A 413 15.98 -3.56 -17.54
CA GLU A 413 14.79 -3.37 -18.37
C GLU A 413 13.49 -3.89 -17.71
N LYS A 414 13.62 -4.73 -16.67
CA LYS A 414 12.50 -5.28 -15.89
C LYS A 414 12.40 -4.67 -14.49
N SER A 415 13.31 -3.78 -14.12
CA SER A 415 13.43 -3.23 -12.77
C SER A 415 12.11 -2.68 -12.21
N GLY A 416 11.38 -1.87 -12.98
CA GLY A 416 10.09 -1.36 -12.56
C GLY A 416 9.01 -2.43 -12.33
N PHE A 417 9.00 -3.48 -13.15
CA PHE A 417 8.07 -4.62 -12.99
C PHE A 417 8.46 -5.53 -11.82
N GLN A 418 9.76 -5.65 -11.54
CA GLN A 418 10.25 -6.39 -10.36
C GLN A 418 9.97 -5.63 -9.07
N PHE A 419 10.03 -4.30 -9.11
CA PHE A 419 9.72 -3.43 -7.99
C PHE A 419 8.22 -3.46 -7.67
N LEU A 420 7.39 -3.31 -8.70
CA LEU A 420 5.93 -3.46 -8.66
C LEU A 420 5.55 -4.89 -9.05
N ASN A 421 6.09 -5.88 -8.34
CA ASN A 421 5.79 -7.29 -8.59
C ASN A 421 4.33 -7.60 -8.31
N VAL A 422 3.52 -7.56 -9.37
CA VAL A 422 2.09 -7.76 -9.27
C VAL A 422 1.71 -9.16 -8.80
N ASN A 423 2.45 -10.17 -9.25
CA ASN A 423 2.21 -11.56 -8.86
C ASN A 423 2.61 -11.83 -7.39
N ASP A 424 3.29 -10.88 -6.75
CA ASP A 424 3.71 -10.95 -5.36
C ASP A 424 3.60 -9.58 -4.68
N PRO A 425 2.40 -9.17 -4.24
CA PRO A 425 2.18 -7.85 -3.66
C PRO A 425 2.88 -7.71 -2.31
N LEU A 426 3.22 -8.82 -1.65
CA LEU A 426 4.04 -8.81 -0.45
C LEU A 426 5.46 -8.39 -0.78
N ALA A 427 6.03 -8.92 -1.86
CA ALA A 427 7.31 -8.44 -2.37
C ALA A 427 7.23 -6.98 -2.79
N THR A 428 6.17 -6.56 -3.49
CA THR A 428 5.97 -5.13 -3.84
C THR A 428 6.00 -4.24 -2.60
N ARG A 429 5.18 -4.53 -1.59
CA ARG A 429 5.19 -3.79 -0.32
C ARG A 429 6.59 -3.76 0.30
N SER A 430 7.27 -4.89 0.30
CA SER A 430 8.59 -5.07 0.91
C SER A 430 9.66 -4.28 0.17
N ASN A 431 9.58 -4.17 -1.16
CA ASN A 431 10.46 -3.35 -1.97
C ASN A 431 10.39 -1.87 -1.56
N PHE A 432 9.19 -1.34 -1.33
CA PHE A 432 9.01 0.01 -0.79
C PHE A 432 9.62 0.12 0.60
N MET A 433 9.24 -0.76 1.53
CA MET A 433 9.71 -0.70 2.92
C MET A 433 11.23 -0.80 3.04
N GLN A 434 11.85 -1.77 2.35
CA GLN A 434 13.30 -1.93 2.35
C GLN A 434 13.99 -0.70 1.73
N THR A 435 13.43 -0.10 0.67
CA THR A 435 13.99 1.14 0.11
C THR A 435 13.93 2.30 1.12
N HIS A 436 12.85 2.41 1.92
CA HIS A 436 12.81 3.41 3.00
C HIS A 436 13.87 3.14 4.08
N PHE A 437 14.12 1.88 4.44
CA PHE A 437 15.19 1.52 5.39
C PHE A 437 16.58 1.83 4.82
N ASP A 438 16.78 1.61 3.52
CA ASP A 438 18.00 1.99 2.83
C ASP A 438 18.19 3.52 2.84
N HIS A 439 17.12 4.32 2.72
CA HIS A 439 17.19 5.78 2.94
C HIS A 439 17.61 6.14 4.37
N MET A 440 17.07 5.46 5.40
CA MET A 440 17.48 5.68 6.79
C MET A 440 18.98 5.37 6.98
N ARG A 441 19.48 4.34 6.30
CA ARG A 441 20.91 4.02 6.31
C ARG A 441 21.75 5.03 5.54
N LEU A 442 21.24 5.56 4.43
CA LEU A 442 21.89 6.63 3.69
C LEU A 442 21.99 7.93 4.50
N VAL A 443 21.00 8.23 5.35
CA VAL A 443 21.10 9.32 6.35
C VAL A 443 22.31 9.09 7.28
N GLN A 444 22.52 7.86 7.75
CA GLN A 444 23.68 7.51 8.58
C GLN A 444 25.00 7.66 7.82
N LEU A 445 25.04 7.27 6.54
CA LEU A 445 26.20 7.51 5.68
C LEU A 445 26.51 9.01 5.59
N VAL A 446 25.52 9.84 5.31
CA VAL A 446 25.74 11.29 5.24
C VAL A 446 26.20 11.86 6.58
N LYS A 447 25.64 11.41 7.71
CA LYS A 447 26.13 11.82 9.04
C LYS A 447 27.58 11.44 9.29
N SER A 448 28.05 10.30 8.76
CA SER A 448 29.45 9.90 8.84
C SER A 448 30.40 10.87 8.11
N PHE A 449 29.89 11.72 7.22
CA PHE A 449 30.68 12.74 6.52
C PHE A 449 30.90 14.02 7.35
N SER A 450 30.33 14.12 8.56
CA SER A 450 30.35 15.31 9.41
C SER A 450 31.75 15.89 9.69
N ASP A 451 32.77 15.03 9.77
CA ASP A 451 34.16 15.41 10.00
C ASP A 451 35.07 15.01 8.82
N MET A 452 34.48 14.68 7.66
CA MET A 452 35.24 14.29 6.47
C MET A 452 35.91 15.52 5.85
N ASP A 453 37.22 15.41 5.65
CA ASP A 453 38.11 16.36 4.97
C ASP A 453 39.09 15.50 4.15
N ARG A 454 38.60 14.94 3.03
CA ARG A 454 39.41 14.10 2.14
C ARG A 454 38.90 14.00 0.71
N LEU A 455 37.64 14.33 0.44
CA LEU A 455 37.05 14.24 -0.88
C LEU A 455 37.20 15.58 -1.62
N PRO A 456 37.44 15.55 -2.94
CA PRO A 456 37.74 14.37 -3.75
C PRO A 456 39.17 13.85 -3.54
N TYR A 457 40.13 14.68 -3.12
CA TYR A 457 41.54 14.30 -3.03
C TYR A 457 42.28 14.92 -1.85
N GLY A 458 42.34 14.18 -0.75
CA GLY A 458 43.16 14.49 0.42
C GLY A 458 42.60 15.63 1.25
N SER A 459 43.23 15.85 2.42
CA SER A 459 42.79 16.87 3.37
C SER A 459 43.30 18.25 2.96
N ASN A 460 42.42 19.25 3.02
CA ASN A 460 42.74 20.67 2.83
C ASN A 460 42.50 21.51 4.10
N GLY A 461 42.06 20.87 5.20
CA GLY A 461 41.77 21.50 6.48
C GLY A 461 40.34 22.05 6.60
N ILE A 462 39.50 21.87 5.59
CA ILE A 462 38.10 22.27 5.53
C ILE A 462 37.26 20.99 5.40
N LYS A 463 36.13 20.93 6.08
CA LYS A 463 35.20 19.82 5.92
C LYS A 463 34.64 19.80 4.50
N ASP A 464 34.53 18.61 3.90
CA ASP A 464 34.00 18.45 2.55
C ASP A 464 32.50 18.84 2.50
N PHE A 465 31.73 18.51 3.55
CA PHE A 465 30.27 18.66 3.59
C PHE A 465 29.74 19.32 4.86
N ASP A 466 28.72 20.16 4.69
CA ASP A 466 27.85 20.65 5.77
C ASP A 466 26.66 19.70 5.91
N VAL A 467 26.79 18.73 6.81
CA VAL A 467 25.76 17.72 7.06
C VAL A 467 24.72 18.19 8.08
N SER A 468 24.84 19.41 8.61
CA SER A 468 23.82 20.00 9.48
C SER A 468 22.55 20.35 8.71
N LYS A 469 22.67 20.50 7.38
CA LYS A 469 21.60 20.77 6.43
C LYS A 469 21.54 19.67 5.39
N PHE A 470 20.67 18.69 5.63
CA PHE A 470 20.47 17.56 4.72
C PHE A 470 19.09 17.64 4.08
N PHE A 471 19.05 17.60 2.75
CA PHE A 471 17.81 17.73 1.99
C PHE A 471 17.43 16.43 1.29
N TYR A 472 16.15 16.32 0.92
CA TYR A 472 15.63 15.21 0.11
C TYR A 472 15.08 15.72 -1.22
N PHE A 473 15.44 15.06 -2.30
CA PHE A 473 14.80 15.22 -3.60
C PHE A 473 14.37 13.86 -4.14
N GLY A 474 13.07 13.72 -4.42
CA GLY A 474 12.51 12.53 -5.04
C GLY A 474 11.88 12.84 -6.38
N ASN A 475 12.23 12.10 -7.43
CA ASN A 475 11.61 12.21 -8.75
C ASN A 475 10.65 11.03 -9.01
N SER A 476 9.39 11.30 -9.34
CA SER A 476 8.41 10.25 -9.68
C SER A 476 8.28 9.20 -8.57
N LEU A 477 8.72 7.95 -8.77
CA LEU A 477 8.79 6.94 -7.70
C LEU A 477 9.55 7.45 -6.47
N GLY A 478 10.64 8.19 -6.67
CA GLY A 478 11.35 8.84 -5.57
C GLY A 478 10.49 9.86 -4.83
N GLY A 479 9.60 10.58 -5.51
CA GLY A 479 8.63 11.46 -4.84
C GLY A 479 7.63 10.69 -3.96
N ILE A 480 7.21 9.50 -4.41
CA ILE A 480 6.32 8.60 -3.65
C ILE A 480 7.03 8.04 -2.42
N LEU A 481 8.24 7.48 -2.60
CA LEU A 481 9.08 6.98 -1.50
C LEU A 481 9.42 8.10 -0.51
N GLY A 482 9.69 9.29 -1.03
CA GLY A 482 9.99 10.48 -0.25
C GLY A 482 8.90 10.84 0.75
N GLY A 483 7.62 10.68 0.39
CA GLY A 483 6.50 10.96 1.29
C GLY A 483 6.55 10.14 2.59
N VAL A 484 6.99 8.89 2.53
CA VAL A 484 7.20 8.06 3.73
C VAL A 484 8.53 8.40 4.39
N THR A 485 9.63 8.50 3.63
CA THR A 485 10.96 8.78 4.18
C THR A 485 11.00 10.06 5.01
N ILE A 486 10.40 11.14 4.55
CA ILE A 486 10.39 12.41 5.29
C ILE A 486 9.47 12.38 6.52
N SER A 487 8.53 11.44 6.57
CA SER A 487 7.64 11.27 7.71
C SER A 487 8.26 10.47 8.86
N VAL A 488 9.39 9.81 8.57
CA VAL A 488 10.10 8.95 9.53
C VAL A 488 11.51 9.45 9.83
N GLU A 489 12.12 10.26 8.96
CA GLU A 489 13.45 10.84 9.20
C GLU A 489 13.44 12.34 9.49
N ASP A 490 13.47 12.68 10.78
CA ASP A 490 13.43 14.06 11.28
C ASP A 490 14.69 14.89 10.94
N SER A 491 15.78 14.28 10.47
CA SER A 491 17.02 14.99 10.11
C SER A 491 16.98 15.68 8.75
N LEU A 492 15.92 15.46 7.95
CA LEU A 492 15.77 16.09 6.65
C LEU A 492 15.11 17.46 6.83
N GLU A 493 15.84 18.54 6.50
CA GLU A 493 15.39 19.92 6.71
C GLU A 493 14.37 20.38 5.66
N LEU A 494 14.54 19.91 4.42
CA LEU A 494 13.69 20.25 3.29
C LEU A 494 13.54 19.05 2.37
N ALA A 495 12.34 18.88 1.82
CA ALA A 495 12.04 17.83 0.86
C ALA A 495 11.32 18.38 -0.38
N VAL A 496 11.74 17.91 -1.55
CA VAL A 496 11.04 18.14 -2.81
C VAL A 496 10.52 16.80 -3.33
N LEU A 497 9.20 16.67 -3.40
CA LEU A 497 8.51 15.48 -3.91
C LEU A 497 8.02 15.74 -5.33
N ASN A 498 8.91 15.71 -6.31
CA ASN A 498 8.59 16.05 -7.69
C ASN A 498 7.71 14.96 -8.32
N VAL A 499 6.52 15.36 -8.79
CA VAL A 499 5.51 14.50 -9.42
C VAL A 499 5.19 13.21 -8.65
N GLY A 500 5.30 13.24 -7.31
CA GLY A 500 4.96 12.12 -6.44
C GLY A 500 3.47 11.98 -6.11
N GLY A 501 2.62 12.85 -6.66
CA GLY A 501 1.22 13.12 -6.24
C GLY A 501 0.18 12.03 -6.48
N GLY A 502 0.52 10.76 -6.31
CA GLY A 502 -0.42 9.65 -6.36
C GLY A 502 -0.06 8.59 -5.32
N GLY A 503 -1.04 8.22 -4.49
CA GLY A 503 -0.95 7.00 -3.71
C GLY A 503 -1.04 5.80 -4.65
N MET A 504 -0.49 4.66 -4.25
CA MET A 504 -0.59 3.42 -5.01
C MET A 504 -2.04 3.06 -5.41
N ILE A 505 -2.99 3.37 -4.52
CA ILE A 505 -4.44 3.22 -4.75
C ILE A 505 -4.99 4.13 -5.86
N ASP A 506 -4.43 5.33 -6.03
CA ASP A 506 -4.89 6.30 -7.03
C ASP A 506 -4.43 5.89 -8.43
N PHE A 507 -3.22 5.31 -8.52
CA PHE A 507 -2.73 4.68 -9.74
C PHE A 507 -3.59 3.48 -10.14
N VAL A 508 -3.90 2.59 -9.19
CA VAL A 508 -4.78 1.43 -9.45
C VAL A 508 -6.16 1.86 -9.88
N GLN A 509 -6.77 2.80 -9.16
CA GLN A 509 -8.13 3.24 -9.45
C GLN A 509 -8.21 3.94 -10.81
N SER A 510 -7.32 4.90 -11.08
CA SER A 510 -7.29 5.62 -12.37
C SER A 510 -7.14 4.65 -13.54
N PHE A 511 -6.34 3.60 -13.36
CA PHE A 511 -6.19 2.55 -14.34
C PHE A 511 -7.43 1.68 -14.50
N LEU A 512 -8.05 1.22 -13.42
CA LEU A 512 -9.30 0.44 -13.44
C LEU A 512 -10.41 1.17 -14.19
N PHE A 513 -10.53 2.49 -13.99
CA PHE A 513 -11.52 3.31 -14.68
C PHE A 513 -11.19 3.56 -16.16
N GLN A 514 -9.91 3.67 -16.53
CA GLN A 514 -9.51 3.96 -17.92
C GLN A 514 -9.35 2.72 -18.81
N ALA A 515 -8.89 1.58 -18.27
CA ALA A 515 -8.55 0.39 -19.05
C ALA A 515 -9.71 -0.62 -19.18
N ALA A 516 -10.74 -0.53 -18.34
CA ALA A 516 -11.88 -1.44 -18.35
C ALA A 516 -12.70 -1.49 -19.66
N PRO A 517 -12.89 -0.39 -20.42
CA PRO A 517 -13.62 -0.46 -21.70
C PRO A 517 -12.83 -1.19 -22.80
N SER A 518 -11.50 -1.10 -22.78
CA SER A 518 -10.62 -1.67 -23.82
C SER A 518 -10.29 -3.15 -23.64
N LEU A 519 -10.62 -3.74 -22.49
CA LEU A 519 -10.38 -5.16 -22.21
C LEU A 519 -11.43 -6.07 -22.88
N ALA A 520 -12.64 -5.56 -23.14
CA ALA A 520 -13.76 -6.31 -23.71
C ALA A 520 -13.69 -6.56 -25.23
N GLU A 521 -12.75 -5.92 -25.95
CA GLU A 521 -12.63 -6.02 -27.42
C GLU A 521 -11.37 -6.78 -27.88
N MET A 522 -10.58 -7.35 -26.96
CA MET A 522 -9.32 -8.01 -27.32
C MET A 522 -9.48 -9.54 -27.37
N PRO A 523 -9.14 -10.20 -28.50
CA PRO A 523 -9.27 -11.66 -28.63
C PRO A 523 -8.36 -12.40 -27.64
N GLU A 524 -8.88 -13.51 -27.09
CA GLU A 524 -8.13 -14.47 -26.26
C GLU A 524 -6.85 -14.94 -26.99
N VAL A 525 -5.68 -14.80 -26.35
CA VAL A 525 -4.42 -15.47 -26.74
C VAL A 525 -3.68 -15.93 -25.51
#